data_AF-A0A538F2M2-F1
#
_entry.id   AF-A0A538F2M2-F1
#
_cell.length_a   1.000
_cell.length_b   1.000
_cell.length_c   1.000
_cell.angle_alpha   90.00
_cell.angle_beta   90.00
_cell.angle_gamma   90.00
#
_symmetry.space_group_name_H-M   'P 1'
#
loop_
_entity.id
_entity.type
_entity.pdbx_description
1 polymer ?
#
loop_
_entity_poly.entity_id
_entity_poly.type
_entity_poly.pdbx_seq_one_letter_code
_entity_poly.pdbx_strand_id
1 'polypeptide(L)'
;MIAGLTTVAVAAGQVGRIWRRGRAPLPSETEELLPAAQEAVTETVELAVAGYQDVSPRETATFNLLASFVLTFVSVRTVAWKLRGRDHVGPFRNFVIGRRHIHHFVPGILIAFGSGAAAIVTRDEKLEPKLAIPFGAGMGLTLDESALLLELEDVYWSPEGVLGVQISLAVTALLGTLILGVRFIRRGERVLAVGDGDGAEPPATPAEREPPAASPAPG
;
A
#
# COMPACT_ATOMS: atom_id res chain seq x y z
N MET A 1 10.75 -16.44 8.53
CA MET A 1 9.58 -17.35 8.34
C MET A 1 8.26 -16.77 8.87
N ILE A 2 8.27 -15.95 9.92
CA ILE A 2 7.04 -15.42 10.56
C ILE A 2 6.29 -14.39 9.66
N ALA A 3 7.01 -13.50 8.96
CA ALA A 3 6.38 -12.46 8.12
C ALA A 3 5.53 -13.02 6.95
N GLY A 4 5.98 -14.10 6.31
CA GLY A 4 5.22 -14.73 5.22
C GLY A 4 3.92 -15.38 5.70
N LEU A 5 3.92 -15.94 6.92
CA LEU A 5 2.74 -16.52 7.55
C LEU A 5 1.68 -15.46 7.85
N THR A 6 2.10 -14.27 8.30
CA THR A 6 1.18 -13.16 8.60
C THR A 6 0.51 -12.61 7.34
N THR A 7 1.25 -12.41 6.24
CA THR A 7 0.69 -11.92 4.97
C THR A 7 -0.32 -12.91 4.38
N VAL A 8 -0.01 -14.20 4.39
CA VAL A 8 -0.92 -15.26 3.91
C VAL A 8 -2.18 -15.34 4.79
N ALA A 9 -2.04 -15.23 6.11
CA ALA A 9 -3.18 -15.25 7.04
C ALA A 9 -4.10 -14.03 6.86
N VAL A 10 -3.54 -12.83 6.62
CA VAL A 10 -4.32 -11.63 6.34
C VAL A 10 -5.03 -11.75 4.99
N ALA A 11 -4.34 -12.20 3.94
CA ALA A 11 -4.95 -12.41 2.62
C ALA A 11 -6.09 -13.44 2.70
N ALA A 12 -5.86 -14.59 3.33
CA ALA A 12 -6.88 -15.61 3.56
C ALA A 12 -8.05 -15.08 4.41
N GLY A 13 -7.76 -14.25 5.42
CA GLY A 13 -8.78 -13.61 6.25
C GLY A 13 -9.64 -12.59 5.51
N GLN A 14 -9.08 -11.87 4.53
CA GLN A 14 -9.84 -10.95 3.67
C GLN A 14 -10.69 -11.72 2.67
N VAL A 15 -10.12 -12.74 2.00
CA VAL A 15 -10.86 -13.63 1.09
C VAL A 15 -12.02 -14.29 1.82
N GLY A 16 -11.80 -14.83 3.03
CA GLY A 16 -12.88 -15.41 3.84
C GLY A 16 -13.88 -14.39 4.37
N ARG A 17 -13.53 -13.10 4.45
CA ARG A 17 -14.49 -12.02 4.82
C ARG A 17 -15.33 -11.60 3.62
N ILE A 18 -14.72 -11.53 2.43
CA ILE A 18 -15.40 -11.30 1.15
C ILE A 18 -16.37 -12.45 0.90
N TRP A 19 -15.92 -13.70 1.00
CA TRP A 19 -16.78 -14.88 0.82
C TRP A 19 -17.98 -14.90 1.77
N ARG A 20 -17.81 -14.52 3.04
CA ARG A 20 -18.92 -14.46 4.01
C ARG A 20 -19.89 -13.29 3.82
N ARG A 21 -19.50 -12.24 3.12
CA ARG A 21 -20.32 -11.04 2.89
C ARG A 21 -20.78 -10.88 1.44
N GLY A 22 -20.17 -11.65 0.56
CA GLY A 22 -20.41 -11.66 -0.87
C GLY A 22 -21.50 -12.64 -1.24
N ARG A 23 -21.70 -12.81 -2.55
CA ARG A 23 -22.77 -13.66 -3.11
C ARG A 23 -22.33 -15.10 -3.34
N ALA A 24 -21.02 -15.37 -3.30
CA ALA A 24 -20.47 -16.69 -3.54
C ALA A 24 -20.93 -17.73 -2.49
N PRO A 25 -21.44 -18.91 -2.91
CA PRO A 25 -21.88 -19.98 -2.01
C PRO A 25 -20.75 -20.48 -1.11
N LEU A 26 -21.03 -20.81 0.16
CA LEU A 26 -19.99 -21.32 1.06
C LEU A 26 -19.51 -22.73 0.63
N PRO A 27 -18.24 -23.11 0.90
CA PRO A 27 -17.73 -24.46 0.63
C PRO A 27 -18.49 -25.57 1.36
N SER A 28 -19.21 -25.24 2.43
CA SER A 28 -20.09 -26.15 3.17
C SER A 28 -21.49 -26.28 2.57
N GLU A 29 -21.84 -25.39 1.63
CA GLU A 29 -23.17 -25.29 1.01
C GLU A 29 -23.16 -25.74 -0.46
N THR A 30 -21.99 -26.10 -1.02
CA THR A 30 -21.84 -26.52 -2.40
C THR A 30 -20.87 -27.70 -2.54
N GLU A 31 -21.29 -28.73 -3.30
CA GLU A 31 -20.39 -29.84 -3.68
C GLU A 31 -19.46 -29.44 -4.84
N GLU A 32 -19.84 -28.40 -5.60
CA GLU A 32 -19.08 -27.86 -6.72
C GLU A 32 -18.17 -26.70 -6.28
N LEU A 33 -17.02 -27.06 -5.69
CA LEU A 33 -16.05 -26.09 -5.15
C LEU A 33 -15.39 -25.20 -6.21
N LEU A 34 -15.25 -25.68 -7.45
CA LEU A 34 -14.60 -24.94 -8.54
C LEU A 34 -15.43 -23.71 -8.99
N PRO A 35 -16.73 -23.85 -9.33
CA PRO A 35 -17.60 -22.71 -9.61
C PRO A 35 -17.68 -21.70 -8.45
N ALA A 36 -17.83 -22.16 -7.21
CA ALA A 36 -17.87 -21.29 -6.04
C ALA A 36 -16.58 -20.49 -5.85
N ALA A 37 -15.42 -21.13 -6.09
CA ALA A 37 -14.13 -20.44 -6.06
C ALA A 37 -13.98 -19.41 -7.19
N GLN A 38 -14.47 -19.70 -8.40
CA GLN A 38 -14.45 -18.75 -9.52
C GLN A 38 -15.32 -17.52 -9.27
N GLU A 39 -16.50 -17.71 -8.69
CA GLU A 39 -17.40 -16.63 -8.31
C GLU A 39 -16.76 -15.74 -7.23
N ALA A 40 -16.21 -16.35 -6.18
CA ALA A 40 -15.51 -15.62 -5.11
C ALA A 40 -14.31 -14.81 -5.62
N VAL A 41 -13.56 -15.35 -6.59
CA VAL A 41 -12.45 -14.63 -7.25
C VAL A 41 -12.98 -13.45 -8.06
N THR A 42 -14.05 -13.65 -8.84
CA THR A 42 -14.64 -12.59 -9.68
C THR A 42 -15.15 -11.44 -8.81
N GLU A 43 -15.88 -11.75 -7.74
CA GLU A 43 -16.38 -10.76 -6.78
C GLU A 43 -15.23 -10.02 -6.08
N THR A 44 -14.16 -10.72 -5.72
CA THR A 44 -12.96 -10.08 -5.15
C THR A 44 -12.32 -9.11 -6.13
N VAL A 45 -12.24 -9.47 -7.42
CA VAL A 45 -11.70 -8.60 -8.47
C VAL A 45 -12.61 -7.40 -8.68
N GLU A 46 -13.92 -7.59 -8.76
CA GLU A 46 -14.90 -6.50 -8.91
C GLU A 46 -14.82 -5.51 -7.75
N LEU A 47 -14.76 -5.98 -6.51
CA LEU A 47 -14.60 -5.13 -5.33
C LEU A 47 -13.27 -4.36 -5.36
N ALA A 48 -12.18 -5.00 -5.78
CA ALA A 48 -10.90 -4.35 -5.91
C ALA A 48 -10.90 -3.27 -7.01
N VAL A 49 -11.52 -3.55 -8.15
CA VAL A 49 -11.67 -2.61 -9.28
C VAL A 49 -12.55 -1.43 -8.89
N ALA A 50 -13.70 -1.68 -8.27
CA ALA A 50 -14.59 -0.64 -7.77
C ALA A 50 -13.89 0.25 -6.74
N GLY A 51 -13.19 -0.37 -5.78
CA GLY A 51 -12.39 0.36 -4.80
C GLY A 51 -11.30 1.21 -5.43
N TYR A 52 -10.60 0.69 -6.45
CA TYR A 52 -9.56 1.43 -7.18
C TYR A 52 -10.11 2.65 -7.94
N GLN A 53 -11.33 2.53 -8.48
CA GLN A 53 -11.99 3.60 -9.24
C GLN A 53 -12.60 4.69 -8.35
N ASP A 54 -12.99 4.36 -7.12
CA ASP A 54 -13.66 5.28 -6.18
C ASP A 54 -12.68 6.10 -5.31
N VAL A 55 -11.45 5.62 -5.10
CA VAL A 55 -10.47 6.31 -4.27
C VAL A 55 -9.89 7.57 -4.93
N SER A 56 -9.52 8.55 -4.10
CA SER A 56 -8.89 9.79 -4.60
C SER A 56 -7.57 9.51 -5.33
N PRO A 57 -7.17 10.33 -6.33
CA PRO A 57 -5.93 10.13 -7.09
C PRO A 57 -4.68 9.97 -6.21
N ARG A 58 -4.60 10.73 -5.12
CA ARG A 58 -3.49 10.63 -4.15
C ARG A 58 -3.45 9.29 -3.42
N GLU A 59 -4.61 8.72 -3.08
CA GLU A 59 -4.70 7.39 -2.47
C GLU A 59 -4.33 6.30 -3.50
N THR A 60 -4.82 6.43 -4.74
CA THR A 60 -4.42 5.55 -5.84
C THR A 60 -2.92 5.60 -6.10
N ALA A 61 -2.31 6.78 -6.08
CA ALA A 61 -0.88 6.98 -6.28
C ALA A 61 -0.05 6.32 -5.18
N THR A 62 -0.40 6.54 -3.91
CA THR A 62 0.34 5.92 -2.79
C THR A 62 0.16 4.40 -2.75
N PHE A 63 -1.02 3.89 -3.11
CA PHE A 63 -1.24 2.45 -3.31
C PHE A 63 -0.39 1.89 -4.45
N ASN A 64 -0.41 2.52 -5.64
CA ASN A 64 0.36 2.10 -6.80
C ASN A 64 1.87 2.10 -6.52
N LEU A 65 2.38 3.12 -5.81
CA LEU A 65 3.78 3.20 -5.38
C LEU A 65 4.15 2.00 -4.50
N LEU A 66 3.40 1.76 -3.43
CA LEU A 66 3.70 0.67 -2.51
C LEU A 66 3.57 -0.70 -3.17
N ALA A 67 2.51 -0.91 -3.96
CA ALA A 67 2.25 -2.17 -4.66
C ALA A 67 3.35 -2.47 -5.68
N SER A 68 3.69 -1.50 -6.54
CA SER A 68 4.75 -1.67 -7.54
C SER A 68 6.12 -1.87 -6.91
N PHE A 69 6.43 -1.19 -5.81
CA PHE A 69 7.64 -1.39 -5.03
C PHE A 69 7.75 -2.82 -4.51
N VAL A 70 6.75 -3.30 -3.77
CA VAL A 70 6.74 -4.64 -3.18
C VAL A 70 6.78 -5.72 -4.26
N LEU A 71 5.97 -5.59 -5.31
CA LEU A 71 5.91 -6.57 -6.40
C LEU A 71 7.25 -6.64 -7.15
N THR A 72 7.88 -5.51 -7.43
CA THR A 72 9.17 -5.47 -8.12
C THR A 72 10.27 -6.08 -7.25
N PHE A 73 10.35 -5.68 -5.98
CA PHE A 73 11.33 -6.24 -5.04
C PHE A 73 11.19 -7.76 -4.90
N VAL A 74 9.98 -8.27 -4.68
CA VAL A 74 9.72 -9.72 -4.57
C VAL A 74 10.07 -10.43 -5.87
N SER A 75 9.73 -9.85 -7.01
CA SER A 75 10.02 -10.44 -8.32
C SER A 75 11.51 -10.59 -8.56
N VAL A 76 12.28 -9.51 -8.40
CA VAL A 76 13.73 -9.54 -8.60
C VAL A 76 14.40 -10.46 -7.59
N ARG A 77 14.01 -10.40 -6.32
CA ARG A 77 14.54 -11.32 -5.29
C ARG A 77 14.27 -12.77 -5.62
N THR A 78 13.06 -13.08 -6.12
CA THR A 78 12.68 -14.44 -6.53
C THR A 78 13.52 -14.90 -7.71
N VAL A 79 13.74 -14.04 -8.71
CA VAL A 79 14.59 -14.34 -9.87
C VAL A 79 16.04 -14.57 -9.44
N ALA A 80 16.61 -13.68 -8.63
CA ALA A 80 17.97 -13.80 -8.09
C ALA A 80 18.15 -15.09 -7.29
N TRP A 81 17.16 -15.44 -6.43
CA TRP A 81 17.18 -16.69 -5.69
C TRP A 81 17.12 -17.92 -6.61
N LYS A 82 16.27 -17.91 -7.65
CA LYS A 82 16.18 -19.02 -8.62
C LYS A 82 17.44 -19.17 -9.48
N LEU A 83 18.17 -18.08 -9.70
CA LEU A 83 19.47 -18.06 -10.40
C LEU A 83 20.64 -18.47 -9.50
N ARG A 84 20.44 -18.63 -8.19
CA ARG A 84 21.47 -19.09 -7.26
C ARG A 84 21.84 -20.54 -7.57
N GLY A 85 22.86 -20.73 -8.40
CA GLY A 85 23.31 -22.04 -8.91
C GLY A 85 22.78 -22.39 -10.31
N ARG A 86 22.24 -21.43 -11.07
CA ARG A 86 21.82 -21.60 -12.47
C ARG A 86 22.24 -20.39 -13.30
N ASP A 87 22.68 -20.63 -14.54
CA ASP A 87 23.07 -19.54 -15.45
C ASP A 87 21.86 -18.78 -16.02
N HIS A 88 20.68 -19.40 -16.03
CA HIS A 88 19.43 -18.80 -16.52
C HIS A 88 18.18 -19.40 -15.87
N VAL A 89 17.09 -18.63 -15.84
CA VAL A 89 15.73 -19.07 -15.45
C VAL A 89 14.75 -18.51 -16.47
N GLY A 90 14.31 -19.33 -17.43
CA GLY A 90 13.46 -18.86 -18.54
C GLY A 90 14.18 -17.80 -19.40
N PRO A 91 13.52 -16.68 -19.78
CA PRO A 91 14.17 -15.60 -20.53
C PRO A 91 15.12 -14.74 -19.68
N PHE A 92 15.14 -14.95 -18.35
CA PHE A 92 15.96 -14.17 -17.43
C PHE A 92 17.36 -14.77 -17.32
N ARG A 93 18.35 -13.94 -17.63
CA ARG A 93 19.78 -14.24 -17.54
C ARG A 93 20.47 -13.03 -16.94
N ASN A 94 21.59 -13.24 -16.26
CA ASN A 94 22.40 -12.15 -15.73
C ASN A 94 22.75 -11.16 -16.85
N PHE A 95 22.35 -9.89 -16.70
CA PHE A 95 22.66 -8.83 -17.64
C PHE A 95 24.14 -8.47 -17.54
N VAL A 96 24.92 -8.89 -18.53
CA VAL A 96 26.34 -8.52 -18.66
C VAL A 96 26.47 -7.64 -19.90
N ILE A 97 26.84 -6.38 -19.71
CA ILE A 97 27.15 -5.45 -20.81
C ILE A 97 28.66 -5.24 -20.82
N GLY A 98 29.35 -5.87 -21.78
CA GLY A 98 30.81 -5.81 -21.91
C GLY A 98 31.53 -6.57 -20.79
N ARG A 99 32.47 -5.91 -20.08
CA ARG A 99 33.22 -6.46 -18.93
C ARG A 99 32.72 -5.98 -17.56
N ARG A 100 31.66 -5.17 -17.51
CA ARG A 100 31.13 -4.57 -16.27
C ARG A 100 29.68 -5.03 -16.05
N HIS A 101 29.40 -5.59 -14.88
CA HIS A 101 28.05 -5.91 -14.46
C HIS A 101 27.31 -4.60 -14.18
N ILE A 102 26.31 -4.26 -14.99
CA ILE A 102 25.40 -3.16 -14.66
C ILE A 102 24.37 -3.74 -13.70
N HIS A 103 24.46 -3.35 -12.44
CA HIS A 103 23.46 -3.72 -11.46
C HIS A 103 22.13 -3.05 -11.79
N HIS A 104 21.02 -3.77 -11.63
CA HIS A 104 19.66 -3.29 -11.88
C HIS A 104 19.27 -2.10 -11.01
N PHE A 105 20.02 -1.79 -9.94
CA PHE A 105 19.81 -0.59 -9.16
C PHE A 105 20.05 0.70 -9.97
N VAL A 106 20.97 0.72 -10.93
CA VAL A 106 21.24 1.94 -11.73
C VAL A 106 20.06 2.30 -12.63
N PRO A 107 19.52 1.37 -13.46
CA PRO A 107 18.24 1.60 -14.13
C PRO A 107 17.11 1.92 -13.16
N GLY A 108 17.06 1.27 -11.99
CA GLY A 108 16.08 1.53 -10.94
C GLY A 108 16.08 3.00 -10.49
N ILE A 109 17.25 3.56 -10.21
CA ILE A 109 17.45 4.95 -9.83
C ILE A 109 16.96 5.90 -10.93
N LEU A 110 17.33 5.63 -12.19
CA LEU A 110 16.93 6.47 -13.33
C LEU A 110 15.40 6.47 -13.52
N ILE A 111 14.77 5.30 -13.40
CA ILE A 111 13.31 5.19 -13.48
C ILE A 111 12.67 5.95 -12.32
N ALA A 112 13.13 5.75 -11.08
CA ALA A 112 12.56 6.42 -9.91
C ALA A 112 12.70 7.95 -10.01
N PHE A 113 13.90 8.47 -10.26
CA PHE A 113 14.10 9.91 -10.39
C PHE A 113 13.38 10.50 -11.60
N GLY A 114 13.37 9.82 -12.75
CA GLY A 114 12.63 10.29 -13.93
C GLY A 114 11.13 10.38 -13.66
N SER A 115 10.55 9.38 -13.00
CA SER A 115 9.14 9.35 -12.62
C SER A 115 8.80 10.47 -11.62
N GLY A 116 9.63 10.64 -10.59
CA GLY A 116 9.43 11.66 -9.56
C GLY A 116 9.59 13.07 -10.11
N ALA A 117 10.61 13.30 -10.94
CA ALA A 117 10.81 14.57 -11.64
C ALA A 117 9.63 14.89 -12.55
N ALA A 118 9.15 13.91 -13.33
CA ALA A 118 7.96 14.09 -14.16
C ALA A 118 6.72 14.46 -13.33
N ALA A 119 6.52 13.83 -12.16
CA ALA A 119 5.40 14.16 -11.27
C ALA A 119 5.50 15.61 -10.75
N ILE A 120 6.70 16.04 -10.33
CA ILE A 120 6.95 17.40 -9.83
C ILE A 120 6.76 18.47 -10.92
N VAL A 121 7.23 18.19 -12.13
CA VAL A 121 7.17 19.12 -13.27
C VAL A 121 5.74 19.23 -13.79
N THR A 122 5.03 18.11 -13.91
CA THR A 122 3.67 18.10 -14.47
C THR A 122 2.63 18.59 -13.48
N ARG A 123 2.74 18.23 -12.19
CA ARG A 123 1.73 18.49 -11.15
C ARG A 123 0.31 18.09 -11.59
N ASP A 124 0.21 17.06 -12.43
CA ASP A 124 -1.03 16.61 -13.01
C ASP A 124 -1.58 15.45 -12.16
N GLU A 125 -2.66 15.71 -11.43
CA GLU A 125 -3.35 14.74 -10.57
C GLU A 125 -3.79 13.47 -11.33
N LYS A 126 -4.00 13.55 -12.66
CA LYS A 126 -4.35 12.39 -13.49
C LYS A 126 -3.13 11.54 -13.84
N LEU A 127 -1.94 12.13 -13.87
CA LEU A 127 -0.68 11.44 -14.15
C LEU A 127 0.00 10.92 -12.89
N GLU A 128 -0.19 11.55 -11.74
CA GLU A 128 0.40 11.13 -10.46
C GLU A 128 0.21 9.64 -10.15
N PRO A 129 -1.00 9.04 -10.27
CA PRO A 129 -1.18 7.61 -10.03
C PRO A 129 -0.39 6.72 -11.00
N LYS A 130 -0.25 7.17 -12.25
CA LYS A 130 0.47 6.42 -13.29
C LYS A 130 1.97 6.52 -13.09
N LEU A 131 2.48 7.68 -12.71
CA LEU A 131 3.91 7.93 -12.41
C LEU A 131 4.36 7.27 -11.11
N ALA A 132 3.45 7.03 -10.18
CA ALA A 132 3.72 6.27 -8.96
C ALA A 132 4.14 4.81 -9.22
N ILE A 133 3.67 4.20 -10.31
CA ILE A 133 4.01 2.81 -10.70
C ILE A 133 5.50 2.67 -11.07
N PRO A 134 6.04 3.39 -12.07
CA PRO A 134 7.45 3.31 -12.39
C PRO A 134 8.31 3.85 -11.24
N PHE A 135 7.82 4.84 -10.46
CA PHE A 135 8.53 5.30 -9.27
C PHE A 135 8.75 4.17 -8.25
N GLY A 136 7.69 3.47 -7.84
CA GLY A 136 7.77 2.36 -6.90
C GLY A 136 8.57 1.19 -7.47
N ALA A 137 8.39 0.85 -8.74
CA ALA A 137 9.20 -0.17 -9.41
C ALA A 137 10.70 0.18 -9.39
N GLY A 138 11.06 1.43 -9.71
CA GLY A 138 12.43 1.92 -9.64
C GLY A 138 13.02 1.84 -8.23
N MET A 139 12.24 2.18 -7.20
CA MET A 139 12.64 1.94 -5.80
C MET A 139 12.89 0.46 -5.52
N GLY A 140 12.04 -0.44 -6.03
CA GLY A 140 12.16 -1.88 -5.81
C GLY A 140 13.43 -2.47 -6.43
N LEU A 141 13.75 -2.04 -7.66
CA LEU A 141 15.01 -2.37 -8.32
C LEU A 141 16.22 -1.84 -7.56
N THR A 142 16.12 -0.62 -7.02
CA THR A 142 17.22 0.05 -6.31
C THR A 142 17.51 -0.63 -4.98
N LEU A 143 16.47 -0.88 -4.18
CA LEU A 143 16.61 -1.43 -2.84
C LEU A 143 16.90 -2.93 -2.81
N ASP A 144 16.71 -3.65 -3.92
CA ASP A 144 17.11 -5.05 -4.00
C ASP A 144 18.63 -5.24 -3.81
N GLU A 145 19.44 -4.29 -4.27
CA GLU A 145 20.90 -4.28 -4.14
C GLU A 145 21.38 -3.34 -3.01
N SER A 146 20.55 -3.07 -2.00
CA SER A 146 20.90 -2.14 -0.89
C SER A 146 22.24 -2.48 -0.22
N ALA A 147 22.62 -3.75 -0.20
CA ALA A 147 23.89 -4.20 0.36
C ALA A 147 25.10 -3.69 -0.45
N LEU A 148 24.99 -3.61 -1.78
CA LEU A 148 26.03 -3.06 -2.65
C LEU A 148 26.07 -1.53 -2.61
N LEU A 149 24.91 -0.87 -2.53
CA LEU A 149 24.81 0.59 -2.46
C LEU A 149 25.48 1.19 -1.22
N LEU A 150 25.51 0.43 -0.13
CA LEU A 150 26.12 0.85 1.13
C LEU A 150 27.59 0.40 1.26
N GLU A 151 28.19 -0.14 0.19
CA GLU A 151 29.60 -0.58 0.13
C GLU A 151 29.98 -1.42 1.36
N LEU A 152 29.09 -2.33 1.80
CA LEU A 152 29.38 -3.21 2.93
C LEU A 152 30.36 -4.29 2.46
N GLU A 153 31.65 -3.98 2.59
CA GLU A 153 32.75 -4.93 2.51
C GLU A 153 32.57 -6.02 3.58
N ASP A 154 31.87 -7.11 3.26
CA ASP A 154 32.01 -8.46 3.87
C ASP A 154 31.96 -8.63 5.41
N VAL A 155 31.49 -7.63 6.16
CA VAL A 155 31.62 -7.56 7.62
C VAL A 155 30.25 -7.09 8.16
N TYR A 156 29.42 -7.90 8.80
CA TYR A 156 29.73 -8.63 10.03
C TYR A 156 28.68 -9.76 10.26
N TRP A 157 28.87 -10.93 9.62
CA TRP A 157 28.25 -12.24 9.96
C TRP A 157 26.93 -12.68 9.26
N SER A 158 27.00 -13.06 7.96
CA SER A 158 26.14 -14.01 7.17
C SER A 158 24.63 -13.71 6.96
N PRO A 159 23.94 -14.29 5.94
CA PRO A 159 24.28 -14.66 4.55
C PRO A 159 23.85 -13.57 3.53
N GLU A 160 24.44 -13.57 2.31
CA GLU A 160 24.46 -12.50 1.27
C GLU A 160 23.10 -12.06 0.68
N GLY A 161 22.17 -11.61 1.52
CA GLY A 161 20.88 -11.10 1.05
C GLY A 161 19.91 -10.64 2.14
N VAL A 162 20.24 -10.86 3.42
CA VAL A 162 19.34 -10.52 4.53
C VAL A 162 19.22 -9.01 4.75
N LEU A 163 20.30 -8.24 4.62
CA LEU A 163 20.25 -6.78 4.81
C LEU A 163 19.32 -6.09 3.81
N GLY A 164 19.42 -6.43 2.52
CA GLY A 164 18.52 -5.89 1.48
C GLY A 164 17.05 -6.23 1.75
N VAL A 165 16.77 -7.42 2.28
CA VAL A 165 15.42 -7.81 2.72
C VAL A 165 14.98 -7.00 3.95
N GLN A 166 15.84 -6.82 4.95
CA GLN A 166 15.51 -6.03 6.15
C GLN A 166 15.20 -4.57 5.79
N ILE A 167 16.05 -3.94 4.97
CA ILE A 167 15.85 -2.56 4.50
C ILE A 167 14.54 -2.47 3.71
N SER A 168 14.29 -3.40 2.79
CA SER A 168 13.07 -3.37 1.97
C SER A 168 11.80 -3.60 2.79
N LEU A 169 11.85 -4.48 3.80
CA LEU A 169 10.76 -4.67 4.75
C LEU A 169 10.54 -3.43 5.63
N ALA A 170 11.60 -2.77 6.09
CA ALA A 170 11.52 -1.53 6.85
C ALA A 170 10.88 -0.40 6.02
N VAL A 171 11.31 -0.24 4.76
CA VAL A 171 10.72 0.72 3.82
C VAL A 171 9.25 0.41 3.54
N THR A 172 8.91 -0.87 3.34
CA THR A 172 7.51 -1.32 3.19
C THR A 172 6.67 -0.94 4.41
N ALA A 173 7.16 -1.23 5.61
CA ALA A 173 6.47 -0.94 6.87
C ALA A 173 6.29 0.56 7.08
N LEU A 174 7.33 1.36 6.79
CA LEU A 174 7.29 2.82 6.91
C LEU A 174 6.26 3.42 5.94
N LEU A 175 6.32 3.08 4.65
CA LEU A 175 5.38 3.56 3.65
C LEU A 175 3.95 3.13 3.97
N GLY A 176 3.75 1.86 4.33
CA GLY A 176 2.44 1.34 4.74
C GLY A 176 1.87 2.08 5.96
N THR A 177 2.69 2.31 6.97
CA THR A 177 2.29 3.06 8.18
C THR A 177 1.91 4.50 7.84
N LEU A 178 2.70 5.17 7.00
CA LEU A 178 2.40 6.52 6.55
C LEU A 178 1.05 6.61 5.82
N ILE A 179 0.80 5.69 4.89
CA ILE A 179 -0.46 5.63 4.13
C ILE A 179 -1.65 5.41 5.08
N LEU A 180 -1.54 4.45 5.99
CA LEU A 180 -2.59 4.16 6.97
C LEU A 180 -2.81 5.33 7.94
N GLY A 181 -1.73 5.96 8.40
CA GLY A 181 -1.79 7.13 9.28
C GLY A 181 -2.53 8.30 8.64
N VAL A 182 -2.23 8.61 7.37
CA VAL A 182 -2.96 9.64 6.61
C VAL A 182 -4.44 9.31 6.49
N ARG A 183 -4.79 8.06 6.17
CA ARG A 183 -6.20 7.63 6.09
C ARG A 183 -6.90 7.72 7.45
N PHE A 184 -6.20 7.36 8.53
CA PHE A 184 -6.73 7.43 9.90
C PHE A 184 -7.07 8.87 10.29
N ILE A 185 -6.14 9.80 10.08
CA ILE A 185 -6.32 11.23 10.39
C ILE A 185 -7.48 11.81 9.59
N ARG A 186 -7.50 11.60 8.27
CA ARG A 186 -8.57 12.09 7.38
C ARG A 186 -9.95 11.54 7.74
N ARG A 187 -10.01 10.31 8.22
CA ARG A 187 -11.26 9.74 8.71
C ARG A 187 -11.75 10.49 9.95
N GLY A 188 -10.85 10.82 10.88
CA GLY A 188 -11.18 11.64 12.06
C GLY A 188 -11.75 13.01 11.69
N GLU A 189 -11.11 13.71 10.74
CA GLU A 189 -11.59 15.01 10.22
C GLU A 189 -13.03 14.93 9.71
N ARG A 190 -13.35 13.90 8.91
CA ARG A 190 -14.71 13.71 8.38
C ARG A 190 -15.75 13.46 9.46
N VAL A 191 -15.40 12.72 10.52
CA VAL A 191 -16.32 12.44 11.62
C VAL A 191 -16.62 13.70 12.42
N LEU A 192 -15.61 14.52 12.71
CA LEU A 192 -15.79 15.78 13.42
C LEU A 192 -16.56 16.81 12.58
N ALA A 193 -16.27 16.89 11.28
CA ALA A 193 -16.98 17.78 10.36
C ALA A 193 -18.48 17.43 10.23
N VAL A 194 -18.85 16.15 10.38
CA VAL A 194 -20.26 15.71 10.42
C VAL A 194 -20.90 16.05 11.78
N GLY A 195 -20.14 15.99 12.87
CA GLY A 195 -20.60 16.35 14.21
C GLY A 195 -20.91 17.85 14.38
N ASP A 196 -20.19 18.72 13.67
CA ASP A 196 -20.47 20.17 13.67
C ASP A 196 -21.68 20.56 12.79
N GLY A 197 -22.14 19.66 11.91
CA GLY A 197 -23.24 19.91 10.98
C GLY A 197 -24.64 19.52 11.49
N ASP A 198 -24.71 18.72 12.56
CA ASP A 198 -25.95 18.19 13.12
C ASP A 198 -26.28 18.87 14.47
N GLY A 199 -26.71 20.14 14.41
CA GLY A 199 -27.60 20.73 15.42
C GLY A 199 -27.08 20.98 16.84
N ALA A 200 -25.81 21.30 17.06
CA ALA A 200 -25.40 21.90 18.33
C ALA A 200 -25.77 23.39 18.34
N GLU A 201 -26.99 23.71 18.80
CA GLU A 201 -27.32 25.07 19.23
C GLU A 201 -26.27 25.47 20.30
N PRO A 202 -25.53 26.57 20.10
CA PRO A 202 -24.51 26.98 21.07
C PRO A 202 -25.19 27.15 22.44
N PRO A 203 -24.59 26.67 23.54
CA PRO A 203 -25.20 26.79 24.85
C PRO A 203 -25.50 28.27 25.10
N ALA A 204 -26.79 28.59 25.28
CA ALA A 204 -27.25 29.95 25.49
C ALA A 204 -26.39 30.63 26.54
N THR A 205 -25.74 31.73 26.16
CA THR A 205 -24.96 32.54 27.08
C THR A 205 -25.83 32.93 28.28
N PRO A 206 -25.32 32.90 29.53
CA PRO A 206 -26.12 33.16 30.73
C PRO A 206 -26.87 34.50 30.79
N ALA A 207 -26.63 35.40 29.82
CA ALA A 207 -27.23 36.73 29.72
C ALA A 207 -28.68 36.75 29.18
N GLU A 208 -29.19 35.66 28.60
CA GLU A 208 -30.55 35.62 28.01
C GLU A 208 -31.63 34.98 28.90
N ARG A 209 -31.30 34.59 30.13
CA ARG A 209 -32.33 34.16 31.09
C ARG A 209 -33.04 35.39 31.66
N GLU A 210 -34.13 35.78 31.02
CA GLU A 210 -35.07 36.75 31.57
C GLU A 210 -35.53 36.28 32.98
N PRO A 211 -35.40 37.11 34.03
CA PRO A 211 -35.82 36.71 35.37
C PRO A 211 -37.35 36.51 35.40
N PRO A 212 -37.86 35.52 36.16
CA PRO A 212 -39.30 35.27 36.23
C PRO A 212 -40.03 36.51 36.72
N ALA A 213 -41.07 36.91 35.97
CA ALA A 213 -41.91 38.06 36.28
C ALA A 213 -42.44 37.96 37.73
N ALA A 214 -42.17 38.99 38.52
CA ALA A 214 -42.65 39.09 39.89
C ALA A 214 -44.19 39.13 39.89
N SER A 215 -44.80 38.19 40.61
CA SER A 215 -46.25 38.15 40.82
C SER A 215 -46.70 39.34 41.66
N PRO A 216 -47.82 40.03 41.35
CA PRO A 216 -48.27 41.17 42.13
C PRO A 216 -48.79 40.72 43.50
N ALA A 217 -48.37 41.43 44.55
CA ALA A 217 -48.80 41.20 45.92
C ALA A 217 -50.29 41.56 46.11
N PRO A 218 -51.07 40.79 46.89
CA PRO A 218 -52.40 41.19 47.29
C PRO A 218 -52.31 42.26 48.39
N GLY A 219 -53.15 43.30 48.27
CA GLY A 219 -53.28 44.40 49.23
C GLY A 219 -54.11 44.07 50.46
#